data_AF-A0A2V8GTG6-F1
#
_entry.id   AF-A0A2V8GTG6-F1
#
_cell.length_a   1.000
_cell.length_b   1.000
_cell.length_c   1.000
_cell.angle_alpha   90.00
_cell.angle_beta   90.00
_cell.angle_gamma   90.00
#
_symmetry.space_group_name_H-M   'P 1'
#
loop_
_entity.id
_entity.type
_entity.pdbx_description
1 polymer ?
#
loop_
_entity_poly.entity_id
_entity_poly.type
_entity_poly.pdbx_seq_one_letter_code
_entity_poly.pdbx_strand_id
1 'polypeptide(L)'
;MKIEGEFAFDGIAPLPVWGFLTDANRIAECLTGCEKLIQTGQDAYQMEMRVGIGPISGVFRGSIRLHDLQPTLQYQMSVEGSGAP
;
A
#
# COMPACT_ATOMS: atom_id res chain seq x y z
N MET A 1 13.42 -9.78 -5.69
CA MET A 1 14.12 -8.47 -5.74
C MET A 1 14.09 -7.89 -4.34
N LYS A 2 15.18 -7.29 -3.86
CA LYS A 2 15.23 -6.59 -2.57
C LYS A 2 15.46 -5.11 -2.85
N ILE A 3 14.62 -4.23 -2.32
CA ILE A 3 14.72 -2.78 -2.46
C ILE A 3 14.67 -2.19 -1.04
N GLU A 4 15.58 -1.26 -0.77
CA GLU A 4 15.68 -0.56 0.52
C GLU A 4 15.82 0.93 0.25
N GLY A 5 15.27 1.76 1.13
CA GLY A 5 15.31 3.21 1.02
C GLY A 5 14.83 3.88 2.32
N GLU A 6 15.19 5.14 2.47
CA GLU A 6 14.82 5.97 3.61
C GLU A 6 14.38 7.35 3.11
N PHE A 7 13.36 7.92 3.76
CA PHE A 7 12.88 9.26 3.51
C PHE A 7 12.51 9.93 4.83
N ALA A 8 13.03 11.15 5.07
CA ALA A 8 12.78 11.91 6.28
C ALA A 8 11.61 12.89 6.09
N PHE A 9 10.71 12.96 7.08
CA PHE A 9 9.61 13.92 7.11
C PHE A 9 9.94 15.08 8.06
N ASP A 10 10.58 16.13 7.53
CA ASP A 10 11.01 17.28 8.33
C ASP A 10 9.82 18.06 8.93
N GLY A 11 9.90 18.33 10.23
CA GLY A 11 8.88 19.12 10.94
C GLY A 11 7.56 18.38 11.19
N ILE A 12 7.45 17.08 10.90
CA ILE A 12 6.26 16.27 11.14
C ILE A 12 6.52 15.32 12.33
N ALA A 13 5.60 15.28 13.29
CA ALA A 13 5.68 14.32 14.39
C ALA A 13 5.47 12.88 13.88
N PRO A 14 6.02 11.85 14.57
CA PRO A 14 5.91 10.46 14.13
C PRO A 14 4.47 9.92 14.02
N LEU A 15 3.56 10.40 14.88
CA LEU A 15 2.20 9.87 14.95
C LEU A 15 1.34 10.18 13.69
N PRO A 16 1.34 11.41 13.14
CA PRO A 16 0.75 11.68 11.83
C PRO A 16 1.32 10.80 10.71
N VAL A 17 2.65 10.60 10.67
CA VAL A 17 3.30 9.75 9.66
C VAL A 17 2.84 8.31 9.81
N TRP A 18 2.81 7.79 11.03
CA TRP A 18 2.27 6.48 11.35
C TRP A 18 0.83 6.33 10.85
N GLY A 19 -0.05 7.27 11.20
CA GLY A 19 -1.46 7.23 10.81
C GLY A 19 -1.63 7.17 9.29
N PHE A 20 -0.83 7.92 8.53
CA PHE A 20 -0.85 7.87 7.07
C PHE A 20 -0.34 6.53 6.53
N LEU A 21 0.80 6.05 7.02
CA LEU A 21 1.43 4.81 6.55
C LEU A 21 0.67 3.54 6.92
N THR A 22 -0.22 3.59 7.92
CA THR A 22 -1.07 2.45 8.31
C THR A 22 -2.52 2.58 7.83
N ASP A 23 -2.89 3.66 7.15
CA ASP A 23 -4.20 3.82 6.54
C ASP A 23 -4.15 3.35 5.08
N ALA A 24 -4.71 2.16 4.83
CA ALA A 24 -4.71 1.58 3.49
C ALA A 24 -5.39 2.47 2.44
N ASN A 25 -6.39 3.29 2.81
CA ASN A 25 -7.04 4.21 1.88
C ASN A 25 -6.08 5.32 1.46
N ARG A 26 -5.30 5.86 2.40
CA ARG A 26 -4.25 6.86 2.13
C ARG A 26 -3.14 6.31 1.26
N ILE A 27 -2.72 5.07 1.52
CA ILE A 27 -1.72 4.39 0.69
C ILE A 27 -2.26 4.20 -0.73
N ALA A 28 -3.52 3.78 -0.89
CA ALA A 28 -4.14 3.60 -2.20
C ALA A 28 -4.24 4.89 -3.02
N GLU A 29 -4.42 6.06 -2.39
CA GLU A 29 -4.34 7.37 -3.06
C GLU A 29 -2.97 7.62 -3.70
N CYS A 30 -1.90 7.00 -3.18
CA CYS A 30 -0.55 7.09 -3.72
C CYS A 30 -0.25 6.06 -4.82
N LEU A 31 -1.13 5.06 -5.02
CA LEU A 31 -0.96 4.02 -6.02
C LEU A 31 -1.61 4.44 -7.35
N THR A 32 -0.78 4.77 -8.34
CA THR A 32 -1.23 5.09 -9.69
C THR A 32 -2.11 3.99 -10.25
N GLY A 33 -3.32 4.34 -10.69
CA GLY A 33 -4.25 3.40 -11.31
C GLY A 33 -5.08 2.57 -10.32
N CYS A 34 -5.05 2.85 -9.02
CA CYS A 34 -5.98 2.23 -8.07
C CYS A 34 -7.43 2.65 -8.38
N GLU A 35 -8.24 1.69 -8.83
CA GLU A 35 -9.65 1.90 -9.15
C GLU A 35 -10.56 1.52 -7.98
N LYS A 36 -10.16 0.52 -7.17
CA LYS A 36 -10.93 0.07 -6.00
C LYS A 36 -10.01 -0.38 -4.88
N LEU A 37 -10.42 -0.08 -3.65
CA LEU A 37 -9.90 -0.66 -2.42
C LEU A 37 -11.08 -1.03 -1.51
N ILE A 38 -11.13 -2.27 -1.07
CA ILE A 38 -12.22 -2.80 -0.25
C ILE A 38 -11.60 -3.46 0.98
N GLN A 39 -12.02 -3.03 2.17
CA GLN A 39 -11.64 -3.72 3.40
C GLN A 39 -12.36 -5.07 3.48
N THR A 40 -11.60 -6.14 3.68
CA THR A 40 -12.11 -7.52 3.75
C THR A 40 -11.92 -8.17 5.12
N GLY A 41 -11.25 -7.47 6.04
CA GLY A 41 -11.10 -7.86 7.42
C GLY A 41 -10.37 -6.80 8.23
N GLN A 42 -10.06 -7.12 9.48
CA GLN A 42 -9.14 -6.30 10.26
C GLN A 42 -7.77 -6.30 9.57
N ASP A 43 -7.26 -5.11 9.27
CA ASP A 43 -5.96 -4.90 8.64
C ASP A 43 -5.77 -5.64 7.30
N ALA A 44 -6.87 -5.95 6.60
CA ALA A 44 -6.88 -6.73 5.37
C ALA A 44 -7.78 -6.08 4.29
N TYR A 45 -7.25 -6.00 3.07
CA TYR A 45 -7.88 -5.29 1.96
C TYR A 45 -7.70 -6.02 0.63
N GLN A 46 -8.66 -5.83 -0.27
CA GLN A 46 -8.60 -6.22 -1.67
C GLN A 46 -8.54 -4.97 -2.53
N MET A 47 -7.68 -4.98 -3.56
CA MET A 47 -7.50 -3.86 -4.48
C MET A 47 -7.66 -4.27 -5.93
N GLU A 48 -8.16 -3.35 -6.76
CA GLU A 48 -8.17 -3.46 -8.22
C GLU A 48 -7.42 -2.25 -8.78
N MET A 49 -6.42 -2.52 -9.60
CA MET A 49 -5.56 -1.51 -10.22
C MET A 49 -5.57 -1.66 -11.73
N ARG A 50 -5.71 -0.55 -12.46
CA ARG A 50 -5.48 -0.46 -13.91
C ARG A 50 -4.23 0.36 -14.15
N VAL A 51 -3.19 -0.28 -14.64
CA VAL A 51 -1.88 0.36 -14.80
C VAL A 51 -1.38 0.20 -16.23
N GLY A 52 -0.92 1.31 -16.81
CA GLY A 52 -0.17 1.34 -18.06
C GLY A 52 1.24 1.88 -17.79
N ILE A 53 2.22 1.01 -17.57
CA ILE A 53 3.64 1.37 -17.40
C ILE A 53 4.44 0.75 -18.55
N GLY A 54 4.82 1.59 -19.52
CA GLY A 54 5.59 1.16 -20.70
C GLY A 54 4.84 0.08 -21.51
N PRO A 55 5.46 -1.08 -21.80
CA PRO A 55 4.80 -2.17 -22.52
C PRO A 55 3.77 -2.94 -21.68
N ILE A 56 3.66 -2.66 -20.37
CA ILE A 56 2.75 -3.34 -19.46
C ILE A 56 1.47 -2.52 -19.36
N SER A 57 0.38 -3.03 -19.89
CA SER A 57 -0.97 -2.49 -19.72
C SER A 57 -1.88 -3.62 -19.28
N GLY A 58 -2.61 -3.43 -18.18
CA GLY A 58 -3.48 -4.47 -17.68
C GLY A 58 -4.28 -4.08 -16.45
N VAL A 59 -5.20 -4.96 -16.09
CA VAL A 59 -5.93 -4.92 -14.83
C VAL A 59 -5.29 -5.94 -13.89
N PHE A 60 -4.92 -5.46 -12.71
CA PHE A 60 -4.31 -6.22 -11.64
C PHE A 60 -5.26 -6.27 -10.47
N ARG A 61 -5.38 -7.43 -9.86
CA ARG A 61 -6.05 -7.60 -8.58
C ARG A 61 -5.00 -7.94 -7.54
N GLY A 62 -5.16 -7.39 -6.35
CA GLY A 62 -4.24 -7.67 -5.27
C GLY A 62 -4.89 -7.67 -3.90
N SER A 63 -4.15 -8.15 -2.93
CA SER A 63 -4.52 -8.12 -1.52
C SER A 63 -3.42 -7.48 -0.70
N ILE A 64 -3.82 -6.75 0.34
CA ILE A 64 -2.92 -6.07 1.26
C ILE A 64 -3.24 -6.56 2.68
N ARG A 65 -2.19 -6.78 3.47
CA ARG A 65 -2.31 -7.10 4.88
C ARG A 65 -1.26 -6.40 5.73
N LEU A 66 -1.69 -5.77 6.82
CA LEU A 66 -0.80 -5.15 7.80
C LEU A 66 -0.58 -6.08 8.98
N HIS A 67 0.67 -6.12 9.46
CA HIS A 67 1.13 -7.02 10.51
C HIS A 67 2.10 -6.30 11.45
N ASP A 68 2.23 -6.85 12.66
CA ASP A 68 3.22 -6.41 13.67
C ASP A 68 3.22 -4.90 13.91
N LEU A 69 2.02 -4.32 14.00
CA LEU A 69 1.79 -2.90 14.20
C LEU A 69 2.34 -2.44 15.56
N GLN A 70 3.45 -1.70 15.54
CA GLN A 70 4.04 -1.05 16.71
C GLN A 70 4.03 0.47 16.48
N PRO A 71 3.06 1.20 17.08
CA PRO A 71 2.83 2.61 16.79
C PRO A 71 4.10 3.45 16.81
N THR A 72 4.30 4.23 15.75
CA THR A 72 5.46 5.13 15.53
C THR A 72 6.83 4.47 15.40
N LEU A 73 6.92 3.15 15.55
CA LEU A 73 8.18 2.41 15.50
C LEU A 73 8.31 1.59 14.21
N GLN A 74 7.38 0.67 13.96
CA GLN A 74 7.45 -0.23 12.81
C GLN A 74 6.11 -0.92 12.51
N TYR A 75 5.96 -1.36 11.25
CA TYR A 75 4.95 -2.31 10.82
C TYR A 75 5.47 -3.13 9.65
N GLN A 76 4.79 -4.22 9.34
CA GLN A 76 5.01 -4.98 8.11
C GLN A 76 3.75 -4.93 7.23
N MET A 77 3.95 -4.85 5.92
CA MET A 77 2.88 -4.90 4.93
C MET A 77 3.18 -5.98 3.91
N SER A 78 2.27 -6.94 3.79
CA SER A 78 2.30 -7.95 2.73
C SER A 78 1.36 -7.52 1.61
N VAL A 79 1.86 -7.54 0.37
CA VAL A 79 1.08 -7.21 -0.82
C VAL A 79 1.23 -8.37 -1.81
N GLU A 80 0.11 -8.96 -2.20
CA GLU A 80 0.04 -9.98 -3.24
C GLU A 80 -0.72 -9.41 -4.43
N GLY A 81 -0.25 -9.70 -5.64
CA GLY A 81 -0.88 -9.19 -6.87
C GLY A 81 -0.85 -10.23 -7.98
N SER A 82 -1.95 -10.33 -8.71
CA SER A 82 -2.08 -11.14 -9.93
C SER A 82 -2.59 -10.26 -11.07
N GLY A 83 -1.88 -10.27 -12.19
CA GLY A 83 -2.35 -9.66 -13.45
C GLY A 83 -3.10 -10.69 -14.29
N ALA A 84 -4.17 -10.26 -14.95
CA ALA A 84 -4.68 -10.99 -16.11
C ALA A 84 -3.94 -10.47 -17.36
N PRO A 85 -3.49 -11.36 -18.28
CA PRO A 85 -2.92 -10.94 -19.55
C PRO A 85 -3.90 -10.16 -20.43
#